data_AF-A0A2G5ETZ3-F1
#
_entry.id   AF-A0A2G5ETZ3-F1
#
_cell.length_a   1.000
_cell.length_b   1.000
_cell.length_c   1.000
_cell.angle_alpha   90.00
_cell.angle_beta   90.00
_cell.angle_gamma   90.00
#
_symmetry.space_group_name_H-M   'P 1'
#
loop_
_entity.id
_entity.type
_entity.pdbx_description
1 polymer ?
#
loop_
_entity_poly.entity_id
_entity_poly.type
_entity_poly.pdbx_seq_one_letter_code
_entity_poly.pdbx_strand_id
1 'polypeptide(L)'
;MVGLSVGEKHFIQGGIAQDLRSDGRKRLTYRPISVETGVLAQANGSARVKLGGTDVIASVKAELGRPNHLYPDKGKVSIYVDCSPTAAPMFEGRGGEELSAELSAALQRCLLGGRSGAGAGINLSALIVVEGKMCWDLYIDGLVVSSDGNLLDALGAAIKAALSNTGIPKVNVAVGASADEEPEVDISDEEFLQFDTSGVPVIVTLTKVGITLLMRP
;
A
#
# COMPACT_ATOMS: atom_id res chain seq x y z
N MET A 1 -7.16 -0.12 29.14
CA MET A 1 -7.93 -0.59 27.97
C MET A 1 -9.09 -1.43 28.51
N VAL A 2 -10.31 -0.89 28.48
CA VAL A 2 -11.49 -1.64 28.97
C VAL A 2 -11.81 -2.69 27.91
N GLY A 3 -11.59 -3.95 28.23
CA GLY A 3 -11.94 -5.05 27.33
C GLY A 3 -13.46 -5.15 27.15
N LEU A 4 -13.89 -5.75 26.04
CA LEU A 4 -15.30 -6.03 25.79
C LEU A 4 -15.91 -6.83 26.94
N SER A 5 -17.06 -6.37 27.43
CA SER A 5 -17.85 -7.07 28.43
C SER A 5 -18.36 -8.41 27.90
N VAL A 6 -18.69 -9.32 28.82
CA VAL A 6 -19.25 -10.63 28.45
C VAL A 6 -20.58 -10.47 27.70
N GLY A 7 -21.40 -9.47 28.05
CA GLY A 7 -22.65 -9.17 27.34
C GLY A 7 -22.40 -8.73 25.91
N GLU A 8 -21.48 -7.79 25.68
CA GLU A 8 -21.14 -7.32 24.33
C GLU A 8 -20.58 -8.44 23.45
N LYS A 9 -19.73 -9.32 24.01
CA LYS A 9 -19.22 -10.47 23.27
C LYS A 9 -20.33 -11.41 22.80
N HIS A 10 -21.28 -11.75 23.67
CA HIS A 10 -22.42 -12.59 23.30
C HIS A 10 -23.34 -11.90 22.30
N PHE A 11 -23.57 -10.59 22.45
CA PHE A 11 -24.36 -9.81 21.51
C PHE A 11 -23.76 -9.82 20.09
N ILE A 12 -22.45 -9.56 19.99
CA ILE A 12 -21.73 -9.58 18.70
C ILE A 12 -21.78 -10.98 18.08
N GLN A 13 -21.51 -12.02 18.86
CA GLN A 13 -21.55 -13.41 18.37
C GLN A 13 -22.96 -13.81 17.90
N GLY A 14 -24.00 -13.46 18.67
CA GLY A 14 -25.39 -13.74 18.33
C GLY A 14 -25.85 -12.99 17.07
N GLY A 15 -25.50 -11.71 16.94
CA GLY A 15 -25.80 -10.93 15.74
C GLY A 15 -25.12 -11.49 14.50
N ILE A 16 -23.83 -11.83 14.58
CA ILE A 16 -23.08 -12.43 13.47
C ILE A 16 -23.67 -13.81 13.09
N ALA A 17 -24.14 -14.61 14.05
CA ALA A 17 -24.82 -15.88 13.73
C ALA A 17 -26.08 -15.64 12.87
N GLN A 18 -26.78 -14.53 13.09
CA GLN A 18 -28.00 -14.13 12.38
C GLN A 18 -27.73 -13.27 11.11
N ASP A 19 -26.48 -13.18 10.65
CA ASP A 19 -26.07 -12.33 9.52
C ASP A 19 -26.33 -10.82 9.71
N LEU A 20 -26.40 -10.36 10.97
CA LEU A 20 -26.68 -8.97 11.32
C LEU A 20 -25.50 -8.35 12.08
N ARG A 21 -24.95 -7.25 11.54
CA ARG A 21 -23.91 -6.46 12.21
C ARG A 21 -24.52 -5.36 13.08
N SER A 22 -23.72 -4.81 13.99
CA SER A 22 -24.12 -3.73 14.90
C SER A 22 -24.57 -2.45 14.18
N ASP A 23 -24.12 -2.25 12.95
CA ASP A 23 -24.47 -1.12 12.08
C ASP A 23 -25.53 -1.46 11.02
N GLY A 24 -26.14 -2.65 11.10
CA GLY A 24 -27.20 -3.09 10.19
C GLY A 24 -26.72 -3.69 8.87
N ARG A 25 -25.41 -3.78 8.62
CA ARG A 25 -24.87 -4.45 7.43
C ARG A 25 -24.91 -5.98 7.55
N LYS A 26 -24.89 -6.67 6.41
CA LYS A 26 -24.67 -8.13 6.35
C LYS A 26 -23.20 -8.46 6.61
N ARG A 27 -22.88 -9.72 6.94
CA ARG A 27 -21.51 -10.16 7.27
C ARG A 27 -20.48 -9.94 6.16
N LEU A 28 -20.90 -10.06 4.91
CA LEU A 28 -20.04 -9.97 3.73
C LEU A 28 -20.07 -8.58 3.06
N THR A 29 -20.74 -7.60 3.66
CA THR A 29 -20.89 -6.27 3.07
C THR A 29 -19.84 -5.31 3.63
N TYR A 30 -19.01 -4.76 2.73
CA TYR A 30 -18.04 -3.72 3.05
C TYR A 30 -18.69 -2.42 3.56
N ARG A 31 -17.87 -1.59 4.23
CA ARG A 31 -18.23 -0.19 4.48
C ARG A 31 -18.19 0.59 3.17
N PRO A 32 -18.94 1.70 3.05
CA PRO A 32 -18.75 2.64 1.94
C PRO A 32 -17.27 3.05 1.85
N ILE A 33 -16.72 2.97 0.63
CA ILE A 33 -15.33 3.32 0.34
C ILE A 33 -15.34 4.58 -0.51
N SER A 34 -14.62 5.61 -0.10
CA SER A 34 -14.34 6.79 -0.92
C SER A 34 -12.85 6.87 -1.22
N VAL A 35 -12.51 7.09 -2.48
CA VAL A 35 -11.12 7.18 -2.96
C VAL A 35 -10.93 8.54 -3.61
N GLU A 36 -9.93 9.28 -3.16
CA GLU A 36 -9.50 10.55 -3.74
C GLU A 36 -8.05 10.37 -4.22
N THR A 37 -7.77 10.58 -5.50
CA THR A 37 -6.40 10.51 -6.04
C THR A 37 -5.79 11.90 -6.17
N GLY A 38 -4.45 12.00 -6.17
CA GLY A 38 -3.75 13.28 -6.34
C GLY A 38 -3.85 14.23 -5.13
N VAL A 39 -3.96 13.69 -3.92
CA VAL A 39 -4.13 14.47 -2.69
C VAL A 39 -2.85 15.21 -2.28
N LEU A 40 -1.69 14.65 -2.61
CA LEU A 40 -0.38 15.22 -2.34
C LEU A 40 0.27 15.68 -3.65
N ALA A 41 0.42 16.98 -3.81
CA ALA A 41 1.01 17.59 -5.01
C ALA A 41 2.52 17.33 -5.15
N GLN A 42 3.21 17.02 -4.05
CA GLN A 42 4.66 16.79 -4.02
C GLN A 42 5.06 15.33 -4.35
N ALA A 43 4.08 14.42 -4.42
CA ALA A 43 4.33 13.00 -4.71
C ALA A 43 4.04 12.70 -6.18
N ASN A 44 4.79 11.76 -6.78
CA ASN A 44 4.54 11.30 -8.16
C ASN A 44 3.16 10.65 -8.28
N GLY A 45 2.70 9.98 -7.23
CA GLY A 45 1.35 9.45 -7.10
C GLY A 45 0.87 9.57 -5.66
N SER A 46 -0.41 9.83 -5.47
CA SER A 46 -1.00 9.85 -4.14
C SER A 46 -2.47 9.51 -4.17
N ALA A 47 -2.96 8.95 -3.07
CA ALA A 47 -4.38 8.72 -2.87
C ALA A 47 -4.74 8.76 -1.39
N ARG A 48 -5.96 9.21 -1.09
CA ARG A 48 -6.60 9.08 0.21
C ARG A 48 -7.78 8.15 0.08
N VAL A 49 -7.88 7.20 0.99
CA VAL A 49 -8.99 6.25 1.05
C VAL A 49 -9.65 6.35 2.41
N LYS A 50 -10.97 6.55 2.39
CA LYS A 50 -11.79 6.45 3.60
C LYS A 50 -12.69 5.23 3.49
N LEU A 51 -12.64 4.40 4.53
CA LEU A 51 -13.42 3.18 4.67
C LEU A 51 -14.25 3.30 5.96
N GLY A 52 -15.38 3.99 5.88
CA GLY A 52 -16.14 4.41 7.06
C GLY A 52 -15.31 5.33 7.97
N GLY A 53 -15.00 4.88 9.18
CA GLY A 53 -14.18 5.62 10.15
C GLY A 53 -12.67 5.50 9.94
N THR A 54 -12.21 4.59 9.06
CA THR A 54 -10.79 4.43 8.77
C THR A 54 -10.37 5.36 7.64
N ASP A 55 -9.33 6.16 7.86
CA ASP A 55 -8.81 7.14 6.90
C ASP A 55 -7.31 6.92 6.73
N VAL A 56 -6.88 6.66 5.50
CA VAL A 56 -5.49 6.39 5.16
C VAL A 56 -5.08 7.20 3.94
N ILE A 57 -3.82 7.60 3.89
CA ILE A 57 -3.20 8.31 2.78
C ILE A 57 -2.03 7.47 2.30
N ALA A 58 -1.92 7.25 1.00
CA ALA A 58 -0.76 6.63 0.38
C ALA A 58 -0.07 7.64 -0.55
N SER A 59 1.26 7.64 -0.53
CA SER A 59 2.10 8.36 -1.48
C SER A 59 3.08 7.42 -2.15
N VAL A 60 3.38 7.72 -3.41
CA VAL A 60 4.40 7.04 -4.21
C VAL A 60 5.38 8.11 -4.65
N LYS A 61 6.64 7.88 -4.32
CA LYS A 61 7.77 8.69 -4.76
C LYS A 61 8.71 7.83 -5.59
N ALA A 62 9.13 8.32 -6.74
CA ALA A 62 10.07 7.64 -7.62
C ALA A 62 11.40 8.39 -7.62
N GLU A 63 12.49 7.67 -7.35
CA GLU A 63 13.86 8.19 -7.41
C GLU A 63 14.71 7.31 -8.33
N LEU A 64 15.71 7.92 -8.97
CA LEU A 64 16.70 7.17 -9.74
C LEU A 64 17.81 6.67 -8.81
N GLY A 65 18.08 5.38 -8.86
CA GLY A 65 19.10 4.72 -8.06
C GLY A 65 19.87 3.67 -8.85
N ARG A 66 20.84 3.04 -8.20
CA ARG A 66 21.57 1.91 -8.77
C ARG A 66 20.89 0.59 -8.36
N PRO A 67 20.68 -0.35 -9.29
CA PRO A 67 20.09 -1.65 -8.96
C PRO A 67 21.04 -2.47 -8.08
N ASN A 68 20.48 -3.48 -7.40
CA ASN A 68 21.29 -4.37 -6.59
C ASN A 68 22.20 -5.23 -7.48
N HIS A 69 23.49 -5.37 -7.11
CA HIS A 69 24.46 -6.21 -7.83
C HIS A 69 24.00 -7.67 -8.00
N LEU A 70 23.18 -8.18 -7.08
CA LEU A 70 22.69 -9.56 -7.15
C LEU A 70 21.54 -9.74 -8.17
N TYR A 71 20.78 -8.68 -8.45
CA TYR A 71 19.62 -8.69 -9.35
C TYR A 71 19.61 -7.39 -10.18
N PRO A 72 20.51 -7.26 -11.17
CA PRO A 72 20.64 -6.04 -11.99
C PRO A 72 19.46 -5.80 -12.93
N ASP A 73 18.61 -6.81 -13.11
CA ASP A 73 17.43 -6.89 -13.96
C ASP A 73 16.14 -6.43 -13.26
N LYS A 74 16.21 -6.05 -11.98
CA LYS A 74 15.05 -5.68 -11.16
C LYS A 74 15.22 -4.32 -10.50
N GLY A 75 14.20 -3.48 -10.63
CA GLY A 75 14.06 -2.26 -9.86
C GLY A 75 13.79 -2.55 -8.38
N LYS A 76 13.77 -1.48 -7.58
CA LYS A 76 13.58 -1.56 -6.12
C LYS A 76 12.26 -0.91 -5.74
N VAL A 77 11.58 -1.53 -4.79
CA VAL A 77 10.35 -1.01 -4.21
C VAL A 77 10.44 -1.16 -2.69
N SER A 78 10.29 -0.05 -1.99
CA SER A 78 10.31 0.03 -0.53
C SER A 78 8.94 0.48 -0.06
N ILE A 79 8.29 -0.31 0.80
CA ILE A 79 6.97 0.02 1.35
C ILE A 79 7.13 0.32 2.83
N TYR A 80 6.68 1.49 3.25
CA TYR A 80 6.65 1.91 4.64
C TYR A 80 5.22 2.30 5.02
N VAL A 81 4.81 1.92 6.21
CA VAL A 81 3.55 2.34 6.81
C VAL A 81 3.88 3.08 8.10
N ASP A 82 3.20 4.21 8.30
CA ASP A 82 3.23 4.97 9.53
C ASP A 82 1.82 5.03 10.15
N CYS A 83 1.75 4.77 11.45
CA CYS A 83 0.52 4.83 12.21
C CYS A 83 0.54 6.11 13.04
N SER A 84 -0.20 7.13 12.62
CA SER A 84 -0.22 8.40 13.34
C SER A 84 -0.71 8.20 14.78
N PRO A 85 -0.08 8.85 15.79
CA PRO A 85 -0.59 8.85 17.16
C PRO A 85 -2.01 9.41 17.27
N THR A 86 -2.42 10.26 16.33
CA THR A 86 -3.79 10.80 16.25
C THR A 86 -4.81 9.76 15.82
N ALA A 87 -4.38 8.68 15.14
CA ALA A 87 -5.31 7.72 14.55
C ALA A 87 -5.99 6.82 15.58
N ALA A 88 -5.29 6.46 16.66
CA ALA A 88 -5.86 5.79 17.81
C ALA A 88 -4.95 5.97 19.04
N PRO A 89 -5.51 6.04 20.27
CA PRO A 89 -4.71 6.15 21.50
C PRO A 89 -3.71 4.99 21.70
N MET A 90 -4.00 3.83 21.09
CA MET A 90 -3.11 2.67 21.13
C MET A 90 -1.83 2.83 20.30
N PHE A 91 -1.76 3.84 19.43
CA PHE A 91 -0.58 4.14 18.62
C PHE A 91 0.36 5.13 19.28
N GLU A 92 0.04 5.65 20.47
CA GLU A 92 0.95 6.50 21.23
C GLU A 92 2.21 5.73 21.68
N GLY A 93 3.36 6.39 21.59
CA GLY A 93 4.65 5.81 21.96
C GLY A 93 5.07 4.69 21.00
N ARG A 94 5.42 3.52 21.56
CA ARG A 94 5.90 2.36 20.77
C ARG A 94 4.78 1.45 20.25
N GLY A 95 3.53 1.71 20.61
CA GLY A 95 2.40 0.85 20.22
C GLY A 95 2.12 0.85 18.71
N GLY A 96 2.41 1.97 18.03
CA GLY A 96 2.24 2.09 16.58
C GLY A 96 3.32 1.37 15.76
N GLU A 97 4.55 1.28 16.28
CA GLU A 97 5.72 0.77 15.55
C GLU A 97 5.61 -0.73 15.21
N GLU A 98 5.11 -1.54 16.14
CA GLU A 98 4.95 -2.98 15.91
C GLU A 98 3.89 -3.26 14.84
N LEU A 99 2.75 -2.58 14.94
CA LEU A 99 1.67 -2.71 13.96
C LEU A 99 2.09 -2.18 12.59
N SER A 100 2.80 -1.04 12.54
CA SER A 100 3.23 -0.45 11.28
C SER A 100 4.27 -1.32 10.57
N ALA A 101 5.18 -1.95 11.32
CA ALA A 101 6.11 -2.95 10.79
C ALA A 101 5.38 -4.21 10.27
N GLU A 102 4.37 -4.70 10.99
CA GLU A 102 3.55 -5.83 10.55
C GLU A 102 2.78 -5.51 9.26
N LEU A 103 2.13 -4.34 9.19
CA LEU A 103 1.39 -3.88 8.02
C LEU A 103 2.32 -3.69 6.82
N SER A 104 3.49 -3.08 7.02
CA SER A 104 4.51 -2.90 5.97
C SER A 104 4.96 -4.25 5.42
N ALA A 105 5.29 -5.21 6.30
CA ALA A 105 5.72 -6.55 5.88
C ALA A 105 4.59 -7.33 5.17
N ALA A 106 3.34 -7.17 5.60
CA ALA A 106 2.19 -7.78 4.95
C ALA A 106 1.98 -7.21 3.53
N LEU A 107 1.98 -5.88 3.39
CA LEU A 107 1.84 -5.21 2.11
C LEU A 107 2.99 -5.53 1.16
N GLN A 108 4.22 -5.60 1.67
CA GLN A 108 5.38 -5.98 0.88
C GLN A 108 5.25 -7.40 0.30
N ARG A 109 4.75 -8.36 1.10
CA ARG A 109 4.49 -9.73 0.63
C ARG A 109 3.34 -9.78 -0.39
N CYS A 110 2.31 -8.96 -0.23
CA CYS A 110 1.19 -8.90 -1.16
C CYS A 110 1.57 -8.27 -2.50
N LEU A 111 2.35 -7.19 -2.50
CA LEU A 111 2.67 -6.41 -3.71
C LEU A 111 3.87 -6.96 -4.47
N LEU A 112 4.92 -7.41 -3.78
CA LEU A 112 6.13 -7.94 -4.41
C LEU A 112 6.08 -9.46 -4.61
N GLY A 113 5.02 -10.11 -4.15
CA GLY A 113 4.85 -11.56 -4.21
C GLY A 113 5.77 -12.31 -3.23
N GLY A 114 5.69 -13.64 -3.29
CA GLY A 114 6.53 -14.52 -2.45
C GLY A 114 8.00 -14.56 -2.92
N ARG A 115 8.83 -15.37 -2.25
CA ARG A 115 10.27 -15.55 -2.55
C ARG A 115 10.60 -15.91 -4.01
N SER A 116 9.61 -16.38 -4.78
CA SER A 116 9.74 -16.79 -6.18
C SER A 116 9.27 -15.72 -7.18
N GLY A 117 8.77 -14.57 -6.74
CA GLY A 117 8.17 -13.54 -7.61
C GLY A 117 6.80 -13.92 -8.20
N ALA A 118 6.29 -15.12 -7.92
CA ALA A 118 4.96 -15.54 -8.30
C ALA A 118 3.90 -14.71 -7.54
N GLY A 119 3.04 -14.02 -8.29
CA GLY A 119 2.01 -13.13 -7.75
C GLY A 119 2.49 -11.72 -7.42
N ALA A 120 3.68 -11.31 -7.88
CA ALA A 120 4.11 -9.92 -7.79
C ALA A 120 3.17 -9.03 -8.62
N GLY A 121 2.51 -8.07 -7.97
CA GLY A 121 1.60 -7.14 -8.63
C GLY A 121 2.32 -5.97 -9.31
N ILE A 122 3.59 -5.77 -8.99
CA ILE A 122 4.46 -4.74 -9.56
C ILE A 122 5.53 -5.43 -10.42
N ASN A 123 5.59 -5.05 -11.70
CA ASN A 123 6.63 -5.53 -12.60
C ASN A 123 7.95 -4.79 -12.36
N LEU A 124 8.87 -5.43 -11.64
CA LEU A 124 10.17 -4.84 -11.29
C LEU A 124 11.10 -4.63 -12.49
N SER A 125 10.92 -5.39 -13.57
CA SER A 125 11.74 -5.25 -14.77
C SER A 125 11.36 -4.02 -15.59
N ALA A 126 10.10 -3.56 -15.48
CA ALA A 126 9.64 -2.31 -16.11
C ALA A 126 10.24 -1.05 -15.45
N LEU A 127 10.85 -1.20 -14.26
CA LEU A 127 11.49 -0.12 -13.51
C LEU A 127 12.99 0.03 -13.85
N ILE A 128 13.54 -0.81 -14.72
CA ILE A 128 14.94 -0.66 -15.17
C ILE A 128 15.02 0.42 -16.25
N VAL A 129 15.95 1.35 -16.08
CA VAL A 129 16.28 2.38 -17.08
C VAL A 129 17.48 1.92 -17.90
N VAL A 130 18.57 1.56 -17.22
CA VAL A 130 19.78 0.99 -17.82
C VAL A 130 20.18 -0.23 -17.00
N GLU A 131 20.18 -1.39 -17.63
CA GLU A 131 20.51 -2.66 -16.98
C GLU A 131 21.86 -2.58 -16.24
N GLY A 132 21.85 -2.92 -14.95
CA GLY A 132 23.05 -2.90 -14.10
C GLY A 132 23.61 -1.52 -13.74
N LYS A 133 23.12 -0.42 -14.33
CA LYS A 133 23.60 0.94 -14.03
C LYS A 133 22.55 1.79 -13.30
N MET A 134 21.31 1.85 -13.82
CA MET A 134 20.26 2.72 -13.30
C MET A 134 18.88 2.05 -13.30
N CYS A 135 18.18 2.17 -12.18
CA CYS A 135 16.81 1.72 -12.01
C CYS A 135 16.00 2.74 -11.22
N TRP A 136 14.69 2.67 -11.36
CA TRP A 136 13.77 3.35 -10.46
C TRP A 136 13.71 2.64 -9.09
N ASP A 137 13.88 3.43 -8.03
CA ASP A 137 13.58 3.07 -6.65
C ASP A 137 12.24 3.75 -6.28
N LEU A 138 11.21 2.92 -6.07
CA LEU A 138 9.89 3.39 -5.67
C LEU A 138 9.74 3.31 -4.16
N TYR A 139 9.48 4.46 -3.54
CA TYR A 139 9.09 4.56 -2.15
C TYR A 139 7.57 4.70 -2.07
N ILE A 140 6.93 3.74 -1.43
CA ILE A 140 5.49 3.72 -1.18
C ILE A 140 5.29 3.92 0.32
N ASP A 141 4.78 5.08 0.68
CA ASP A 141 4.51 5.43 2.07
C ASP A 141 3.00 5.43 2.32
N GLY A 142 2.56 4.75 3.36
CA GLY A 142 1.17 4.73 3.81
C GLY A 142 1.03 5.36 5.19
N LEU A 143 0.26 6.42 5.32
CA LEU A 143 -0.05 7.07 6.59
C LEU A 143 -1.47 6.72 7.04
N VAL A 144 -1.60 6.15 8.23
CA VAL A 144 -2.90 5.96 8.89
C VAL A 144 -3.26 7.22 9.67
N VAL A 145 -4.32 7.90 9.24
CA VAL A 145 -4.83 9.14 9.85
C VAL A 145 -5.89 8.84 10.91
N SER A 146 -6.74 7.85 10.66
CA SER A 146 -7.75 7.37 11.61
C SER A 146 -7.94 5.86 11.48
N SER A 147 -8.10 5.17 12.60
CA SER A 147 -8.26 3.71 12.63
C SER A 147 -9.58 3.31 13.28
N ASP A 148 -10.52 2.87 12.45
CA ASP A 148 -11.77 2.20 12.84
C ASP A 148 -11.77 0.74 12.35
N GLY A 149 -10.60 0.10 12.37
CA GLY A 149 -10.39 -1.26 11.88
C GLY A 149 -10.09 -1.34 10.38
N ASN A 150 -9.94 -2.57 9.89
CA ASN A 150 -9.67 -2.89 8.49
C ASN A 150 -8.53 -2.13 7.78
N LEU A 151 -7.46 -1.81 8.51
CA LEU A 151 -6.33 -1.01 8.02
C LEU A 151 -5.65 -1.61 6.79
N LEU A 152 -5.44 -2.93 6.77
CA LEU A 152 -4.71 -3.59 5.68
C LEU A 152 -5.43 -3.46 4.33
N ASP A 153 -6.75 -3.64 4.31
CA ASP A 153 -7.56 -3.50 3.10
C ASP A 153 -7.58 -2.03 2.63
N ALA A 154 -7.73 -1.09 3.58
CA ALA A 154 -7.73 0.34 3.28
C ALA A 154 -6.38 0.79 2.70
N LEU A 155 -5.26 0.37 3.31
CA LEU A 155 -3.91 0.64 2.82
C LEU A 155 -3.66 0.00 1.45
N GLY A 156 -4.10 -1.25 1.24
CA GLY A 156 -3.98 -1.92 -0.05
C GLY A 156 -4.73 -1.19 -1.15
N ALA A 157 -5.96 -0.74 -0.87
CA ALA A 157 -6.75 0.07 -1.80
C ALA A 157 -6.10 1.44 -2.07
N ALA A 158 -5.57 2.10 -1.04
CA ALA A 158 -4.91 3.39 -1.17
C ALA A 158 -3.63 3.29 -1.99
N ILE A 159 -2.79 2.28 -1.75
CA ILE A 159 -1.57 2.05 -2.53
C ILE A 159 -1.91 1.77 -3.99
N LYS A 160 -2.92 0.93 -4.26
CA LYS A 160 -3.37 0.67 -5.63
C LYS A 160 -3.84 1.95 -6.34
N ALA A 161 -4.65 2.76 -5.67
CA ALA A 161 -5.12 4.02 -6.22
C ALA A 161 -3.97 5.02 -6.45
N ALA A 162 -3.01 5.10 -5.51
CA ALA A 162 -1.84 5.96 -5.63
C ALA A 162 -0.93 5.52 -6.78
N LEU A 163 -0.68 4.21 -6.94
CA LEU A 163 0.06 3.63 -8.06
C LEU A 163 -0.62 3.93 -9.40
N SER A 164 -1.96 3.86 -9.47
CA SER A 164 -2.71 4.16 -10.70
C SER A 164 -2.62 5.63 -11.10
N ASN A 165 -2.42 6.51 -10.12
CA ASN A 165 -2.20 7.95 -10.32
C ASN A 165 -0.71 8.30 -10.44
N THR A 166 0.20 7.33 -10.36
CA THR A 166 1.64 7.61 -10.40
C THR A 166 2.07 7.90 -11.84
N GLY A 167 2.55 9.13 -12.07
CA GLY A 167 3.26 9.51 -13.28
C GLY A 167 4.76 9.49 -13.02
N ILE A 168 5.47 8.54 -13.62
CA ILE A 168 6.93 8.51 -13.58
C ILE A 168 7.43 9.32 -14.79
N PRO A 169 8.25 10.35 -14.61
CA PRO A 169 8.76 11.12 -15.73
C PRO A 169 9.62 10.22 -16.62
N LYS A 170 9.45 10.33 -17.93
CA LYS A 170 10.23 9.55 -18.88
C LYS A 170 11.68 10.00 -18.82
N VAL A 171 12.56 9.01 -18.77
CA VAL A 171 14.01 9.23 -18.76
C VAL A 171 14.55 8.90 -20.13
N ASN A 172 15.17 9.88 -20.77
CA ASN A 172 15.94 9.70 -21.97
C ASN A 172 17.41 9.55 -21.58
N VAL A 173 17.97 8.38 -21.86
CA VAL A 173 19.39 8.11 -21.60
C VAL A 173 20.18 8.51 -22.83
N ALA A 174 20.99 9.55 -22.72
CA ALA A 174 21.99 9.85 -23.73
C ALA A 174 23.17 8.90 -23.52
N VAL A 175 23.44 8.03 -24.50
CA VAL A 175 24.56 7.07 -24.42
C VAL A 175 25.87 7.84 -24.64
N GLY A 176 26.55 8.21 -23.56
CA GLY A 176 27.96 8.60 -23.58
C GLY A 176 28.81 7.44 -24.13
N ALA A 177 29.79 7.75 -24.96
CA ALA A 177 30.51 6.80 -25.83
C ALA A 177 31.49 5.85 -25.10
N SER A 178 31.38 5.65 -23.78
CA SER A 178 32.31 4.80 -23.03
C SER A 178 31.67 4.05 -21.85
N ALA A 179 32.21 2.87 -21.54
CA ALA A 179 31.64 1.93 -20.57
C ALA A 179 31.65 2.43 -19.12
N ASP A 180 32.47 3.43 -18.79
CA ASP A 180 32.72 3.93 -17.43
C ASP A 180 32.11 5.31 -17.12
N GLU A 181 31.49 5.99 -18.07
CA GLU A 181 30.81 7.27 -17.80
C GLU A 181 29.42 7.02 -17.19
N GLU A 182 29.08 7.82 -16.16
CA GLU A 182 27.71 7.89 -15.64
C GLU A 182 26.81 8.41 -16.77
N PRO A 183 25.74 7.68 -17.13
CA PRO A 183 24.89 8.09 -18.23
C PRO A 183 24.29 9.47 -17.94
N GLU A 184 24.33 10.38 -18.91
CA GLU A 184 23.56 11.62 -18.83
C GLU A 184 22.08 11.25 -18.97
N VAL A 185 21.34 11.51 -17.89
CA VAL A 185 19.91 11.25 -17.76
C VAL A 185 19.20 12.56 -18.00
N ASP A 186 18.52 12.68 -19.14
CA ASP A 186 17.59 13.79 -19.36
C ASP A 186 16.19 13.33 -18.93
N ILE A 187 15.64 14.01 -17.92
CA ILE A 187 14.32 13.71 -17.37
C ILE A 187 13.34 14.63 -18.08
N SER A 188 12.43 14.07 -18.87
CA SER A 188 11.43 14.90 -19.55
C SER A 188 10.35 15.35 -18.56
N ASP A 189 10.07 16.64 -18.53
CA ASP A 189 9.01 17.22 -17.68
C ASP A 189 7.60 17.06 -18.28
N GLU A 190 7.48 16.67 -19.56
CA GLU A 190 6.22 16.64 -20.31
C GLU A 190 5.64 15.24 -20.53
N GLU A 191 6.48 14.19 -20.58
CA GLU A 191 6.04 12.82 -20.81
C GLU A 191 6.11 11.98 -19.53
N PHE A 192 4.95 11.55 -19.04
CA PHE A 192 4.85 10.62 -17.91
C PHE A 192 4.49 9.22 -18.38
N LEU A 193 5.26 8.23 -17.93
CA LEU A 193 4.89 6.83 -18.00
C LEU A 193 3.94 6.52 -16.86
N GLN A 194 2.71 6.16 -17.23
CA GLN A 194 1.74 5.66 -16.27
C GLN A 194 2.09 4.22 -15.89
N PHE A 195 2.07 3.95 -14.59
CA PHE A 195 2.39 2.64 -14.05
C PHE A 195 1.26 1.63 -14.37
N ASP A 196 1.60 0.44 -14.88
CA ASP A 196 0.62 -0.62 -15.09
C ASP A 196 0.19 -1.21 -13.74
N THR A 197 -1.09 -1.00 -13.41
CA THR A 197 -1.69 -1.44 -12.14
C THR A 197 -2.57 -2.68 -12.29
N SER A 198 -2.59 -3.32 -13.47
CA SER A 198 -3.41 -4.52 -13.71
C SER A 198 -3.05 -5.68 -12.77
N GLY A 199 -1.77 -5.85 -12.47
CA GLY A 199 -1.27 -6.89 -11.56
C GLY A 199 -1.46 -6.59 -10.07
N VAL A 200 -1.77 -5.34 -9.70
CA VAL A 200 -1.81 -4.93 -8.29
C VAL A 200 -3.03 -5.56 -7.59
N PRO A 201 -2.81 -6.43 -6.58
CA PRO A 201 -3.88 -7.14 -5.91
C PRO A 201 -4.76 -6.21 -5.09
N VAL A 202 -5.99 -6.66 -4.84
CA VAL A 202 -6.88 -6.07 -3.83
C VAL A 202 -6.84 -6.98 -2.61
N ILE A 203 -6.55 -6.39 -1.45
CA ILE A 203 -6.46 -7.13 -0.19
C ILE A 203 -7.84 -7.15 0.46
N VAL A 204 -8.28 -8.34 0.84
CA VAL A 204 -9.55 -8.56 1.54
C VAL A 204 -9.26 -9.36 2.80
N THR A 205 -9.57 -8.79 3.96
CA THR A 205 -9.42 -9.49 5.23
C THR A 205 -10.74 -10.08 5.74
N LEU A 206 -10.65 -11.34 6.17
CA LEU A 206 -11.76 -12.07 6.80
C LEU A 206 -11.40 -12.33 8.25
N THR A 207 -12.32 -12.06 9.17
CA THR A 207 -12.19 -12.38 10.60
C THR A 207 -13.19 -13.46 10.97
N LYS A 208 -12.69 -14.51 11.63
CA LYS A 208 -13.55 -15.57 12.17
C LYS A 208 -14.05 -15.18 13.56
N VAL A 209 -15.37 -15.18 13.73
CA VAL A 209 -16.03 -14.98 15.02
C VAL A 209 -16.89 -16.21 15.30
N GLY A 210 -16.49 -17.02 16.30
CA GLY A 210 -17.11 -18.32 16.55
C GLY A 210 -16.88 -19.28 15.38
N ILE A 211 -17.96 -19.75 14.75
CA ILE A 211 -17.92 -20.60 13.55
C ILE A 211 -18.10 -19.83 12.24
N THR A 212 -18.35 -18.53 12.32
CA THR A 212 -18.76 -17.71 11.17
C THR A 212 -17.62 -16.81 10.71
N LEU A 213 -17.49 -16.63 9.40
CA LEU A 213 -16.57 -15.67 8.80
C LEU A 213 -17.29 -14.34 8.57
N LEU A 214 -16.61 -13.26 8.89
CA LEU A 214 -17.07 -11.90 8.68
C LEU A 214 -15.99 -11.15 7.89
N MET A 215 -16.38 -10.49 6.82
CA MET A 215 -15.50 -9.55 6.14
C MET A 215 -15.20 -8.39 7.09
N ARG A 216 -13.91 -8.08 7.28
CA ARG A 216 -13.42 -7.40 8.48
C ARG A 216 -14.27 -6.18 8.87
N PRO A 217 -14.44 -5.94 10.19
CA PRO A 217 -15.19 -4.83 10.73
C PRO A 217 -14.86 -3.49 10.09
#